data_AF-A0A7J4R9W8-F1
#
_entry.id   AF-A0A7J4R9W8-F1
#
_cell.length_a   1.000
_cell.length_b   1.000
_cell.length_c   1.000
_cell.angle_alpha   90.00
_cell.angle_beta   90.00
_cell.angle_gamma   90.00
#
_symmetry.space_group_name_H-M   'P 1'
#
loop_
_entity.id
_entity.type
_entity.pdbx_description
1 polymer ?
#
loop_
_entity_poly.entity_id
_entity_poly.type
_entity_poly.pdbx_seq_one_letter_code
_entity_poly.pdbx_strand_id
1 'polypeptide(L)'
;MTKASSLLKKGVLLGLGIAAITEKRFEKKLSRLMKEGEVSEKDARELLKSVMSAAKKQGTHIQSMMSKHAELAIKKSGLVSKSELEKLKKHVKGLEARVKARAKVKARKIIRAAAGKAKEGVRKRAGAKKKR
;
A
#
# COMPACT_ATOMS: atom_id res chain seq x y z
N MET A 1 18.94 43.23 16.29
CA MET A 1 19.08 43.42 14.82
C MET A 1 18.84 42.12 14.03
N THR A 2 17.71 41.42 14.20
CA THR A 2 17.52 40.04 13.67
C THR A 2 16.32 39.85 12.73
N LYS A 3 15.50 40.89 12.50
CA LYS A 3 14.29 40.77 11.65
C LYS A 3 14.61 40.60 10.16
N ALA A 4 15.60 41.35 9.64
CA ALA A 4 15.97 41.35 8.22
C ALA A 4 16.43 39.97 7.71
N SER A 5 17.34 39.32 8.43
CA SER A 5 17.82 37.97 8.08
C SER A 5 16.72 36.90 8.11
N SER A 6 15.72 37.03 9.00
CA SER A 6 14.59 36.08 9.04
C SER A 6 13.64 36.24 7.86
N LEU A 7 13.45 37.48 7.37
CA LEU A 7 12.58 37.81 6.26
C LEU A 7 13.20 37.41 4.93
N LEU A 8 14.51 37.61 4.77
CA LEU A 8 15.28 37.09 3.64
C LEU A 8 15.26 35.56 3.59
N LYS A 9 15.51 34.89 4.73
CA LYS A 9 15.41 33.42 4.83
C LYS A 9 14.04 32.92 4.36
N LYS A 10 12.96 33.53 4.86
CA LYS A 10 11.59 33.17 4.48
C LYS A 10 11.26 33.51 3.03
N GLY A 11 11.68 34.66 2.52
CA GLY A 11 11.43 35.08 1.14
C GLY A 11 12.14 34.21 0.11
N VAL A 12 13.37 33.78 0.42
CA VAL A 12 14.13 32.81 -0.40
C VAL A 12 13.44 31.44 -0.42
N LEU A 13 12.99 30.95 0.74
CA LEU A 13 12.24 29.69 0.85
C LEU A 13 10.92 29.73 0.07
N LEU A 14 10.22 30.88 0.09
CA LEU A 14 8.98 31.06 -0.65
C LEU A 14 9.21 31.20 -2.16
N GLY A 15 10.23 31.97 -2.56
CA GLY A 15 10.53 32.27 -3.96
C GLY A 15 11.15 31.10 -4.73
N LEU A 16 11.85 30.19 -4.06
CA LEU A 16 12.36 28.96 -4.69
C LEU A 16 11.31 27.85 -4.70
N GLY A 17 10.40 27.83 -3.73
CA GLY A 17 9.51 26.71 -3.53
C GLY A 17 10.26 25.43 -3.13
N ILE A 18 9.54 24.47 -2.53
CA ILE A 18 10.15 23.24 -2.01
C ILE A 18 10.67 22.36 -3.16
N ALA A 19 10.05 22.44 -4.35
CA ALA A 19 10.42 21.64 -5.52
C ALA A 19 11.70 22.11 -6.23
N ALA A 20 12.03 23.41 -6.18
CA ALA A 20 13.24 23.94 -6.83
C ALA A 20 14.41 24.13 -5.85
N ILE A 21 14.21 23.91 -4.55
CA ILE A 21 15.29 23.88 -3.55
C ILE A 21 16.16 22.64 -3.81
N THR A 22 17.30 22.87 -4.46
CA THR A 22 18.39 21.89 -4.59
C THR A 22 19.65 22.45 -3.93
N GLU A 23 20.34 21.63 -3.14
CA GLU A 23 21.57 22.02 -2.44
C GLU A 23 22.59 22.67 -3.39
N LYS A 24 22.86 22.03 -4.53
CA LYS A 24 23.78 22.55 -5.57
C LYS A 24 23.36 23.91 -6.15
N ARG A 25 22.06 24.14 -6.39
CA ARG A 25 21.56 25.41 -6.96
C ARG A 25 21.64 26.54 -5.94
N PHE A 26 21.37 26.20 -4.69
CA PHE A 26 21.39 27.15 -3.58
C PHE A 26 22.82 27.54 -3.19
N GLU A 27 23.73 26.58 -3.08
CA GLU A 27 25.17 26.80 -2.92
C GLU A 27 25.72 27.68 -4.03
N LYS A 28 25.37 27.39 -5.30
CA LYS A 28 25.88 28.17 -6.44
C LYS A 28 25.40 29.61 -6.42
N LYS A 29 24.16 29.88 -5.99
CA LYS A 29 23.67 31.26 -5.78
C LYS A 29 24.44 31.95 -4.65
N LEU A 30 24.53 31.31 -3.48
CA LEU A 30 25.24 31.87 -2.32
C LEU A 30 26.72 32.14 -2.62
N SER A 31 27.39 31.26 -3.37
CA SER A 31 28.78 31.46 -3.79
C SER A 31 28.97 32.68 -4.71
N ARG A 32 27.95 33.05 -5.50
CA ARG A 32 27.99 34.28 -6.33
C ARG A 32 27.81 35.52 -5.47
N LEU A 33 26.83 35.50 -4.56
CA LEU A 33 26.59 36.55 -3.56
C LEU A 33 27.82 36.78 -2.66
N MET A 34 28.57 35.71 -2.32
CA MET A 34 29.83 35.83 -1.60
C MET A 34 30.94 36.50 -2.42
N LYS A 35 31.03 36.17 -3.72
CA LYS A 35 32.02 36.77 -4.62
C LYS A 35 31.74 38.24 -4.92
N GLU A 36 30.47 38.61 -4.97
CA GLU A 36 30.01 40.00 -5.16
C GLU A 36 30.12 40.83 -3.87
N GLY A 37 30.52 40.21 -2.74
CA GLY A 37 30.68 40.88 -1.45
C GLY A 37 29.36 41.16 -0.72
N GLU A 38 28.22 40.74 -1.27
CA GLU A 38 26.90 40.96 -0.69
C GLU A 38 26.61 40.09 0.55
N VAL A 39 27.31 38.95 0.69
CA VAL A 39 27.08 37.99 1.77
C VAL A 39 28.42 37.45 2.30
N SER A 40 28.57 37.41 3.64
CA SER A 40 29.77 36.81 4.25
C SER A 40 29.75 35.28 4.14
N GLU A 41 30.93 34.63 4.15
CA GLU A 41 31.02 33.16 4.14
C GLU A 41 30.25 32.52 5.31
N LYS A 42 30.26 33.18 6.47
CA LYS A 42 29.55 32.74 7.66
C LYS A 42 28.04 32.75 7.45
N ASP A 43 27.50 33.84 6.92
CA ASP A 43 26.07 34.00 6.68
C ASP A 43 25.58 33.06 5.58
N ALA A 44 26.38 32.86 4.53
CA ALA A 44 26.07 31.92 3.46
C ALA A 44 25.91 30.48 3.98
N ARG A 45 26.87 30.00 4.80
CA ARG A 45 26.79 28.66 5.40
C ARG A 45 25.58 28.52 6.32
N GLU A 46 25.26 29.56 7.08
CA GLU A 46 24.11 29.55 7.99
C GLU A 46 22.78 29.55 7.23
N LEU A 47 22.69 30.32 6.15
CA LEU A 47 21.55 30.33 5.23
C LEU A 47 21.32 28.96 4.61
N LEU A 48 22.38 28.34 4.06
CA LEU A 48 22.32 27.00 3.49
C LEU A 48 21.74 25.98 4.48
N LYS A 49 22.30 25.94 5.68
CA LYS A 49 21.89 25.00 6.73
C LYS A 49 20.44 25.21 7.16
N SER A 50 20.03 26.48 7.31
CA SER A 50 18.65 26.82 7.71
C SER A 50 17.62 26.40 6.66
N VAL A 51 17.90 26.64 5.38
CA VAL A 51 17.02 26.28 4.26
C VAL A 51 16.94 24.77 4.10
N MET A 52 18.07 24.06 4.15
CA MET A 52 18.09 22.59 4.10
C MET A 52 17.33 21.95 5.27
N SER A 53 17.48 22.49 6.47
CA SER A 53 16.75 22.00 7.64
C SER A 53 15.25 22.26 7.55
N ALA A 54 14.84 23.44 7.07
CA ALA A 54 13.44 23.79 6.88
C ALA A 54 12.80 22.89 5.80
N ALA A 55 13.49 22.70 4.68
CA ALA A 55 13.05 21.84 3.59
C ALA A 55 12.84 20.38 4.05
N LYS A 56 13.78 19.80 4.82
CA LYS A 56 13.61 18.44 5.39
C LYS A 56 12.41 18.34 6.33
N LYS A 57 12.22 19.32 7.22
CA LYS A 57 11.07 19.34 8.16
C LYS A 57 9.74 19.47 7.43
N GLN A 58 9.63 20.35 6.43
CA GLN A 58 8.41 20.49 5.64
C GLN A 58 8.16 19.30 4.72
N GLY A 59 9.20 18.75 4.09
CA GLY A 59 9.09 17.57 3.22
C GLY A 59 8.53 16.35 3.95
N THR A 60 9.04 16.06 5.15
CA THR A 60 8.55 14.94 5.98
C THR A 60 7.11 15.14 6.45
N HIS A 61 6.72 16.37 6.82
CA HIS A 61 5.34 16.70 7.19
C HIS A 61 4.37 16.54 6.02
N ILE A 62 4.75 17.04 4.83
CA ILE A 62 3.97 16.91 3.60
C ILE A 62 3.85 15.44 3.18
N GLN A 63 4.94 14.67 3.27
CA GLN A 63 4.92 13.24 2.95
C GLN A 63 3.93 12.47 3.85
N SER A 64 3.96 12.72 5.17
CA SER A 64 3.03 12.13 6.13
C SER A 64 1.57 12.50 5.82
N MET A 65 1.33 13.78 5.52
CA MET A 65 0.00 14.28 5.14
C MET A 65 -0.49 13.67 3.83
N MET A 66 0.37 13.55 2.81
CA MET A 66 0.06 12.89 1.54
C MET A 66 -0.24 11.42 1.74
N SER A 67 0.56 10.68 2.53
CA SER A 67 0.29 9.27 2.81
C SER A 67 -1.07 9.08 3.49
N LYS A 68 -1.40 9.91 4.48
CA LYS A 68 -2.72 9.87 5.14
C LYS A 68 -3.85 10.22 4.17
N HIS A 69 -3.68 11.26 3.35
CA HIS A 69 -4.70 11.66 2.37
C HIS A 69 -4.87 10.63 1.26
N ALA A 70 -3.78 10.00 0.80
CA ALA A 70 -3.83 8.91 -0.17
C ALA A 70 -4.54 7.69 0.43
N GLU A 71 -4.25 7.33 1.67
CA GLU A 71 -4.93 6.22 2.35
C GLU A 71 -6.43 6.52 2.56
N LEU A 72 -6.78 7.75 2.93
CA LEU A 72 -8.17 8.19 3.04
C LEU A 72 -8.86 8.25 1.68
N ALA A 73 -8.17 8.68 0.63
CA ALA A 73 -8.71 8.73 -0.74
C ALA A 73 -8.99 7.31 -1.25
N ILE A 74 -8.07 6.37 -1.05
CA ILE A 74 -8.26 4.94 -1.37
C ILE A 74 -9.46 4.37 -0.62
N LYS A 75 -9.58 4.64 0.70
CA LYS A 75 -10.74 4.21 1.51
C LYS A 75 -12.06 4.84 1.04
N LYS A 76 -12.06 6.10 0.61
CA LYS A 76 -13.27 6.82 0.18
C LYS A 76 -13.66 6.57 -1.28
N SER A 77 -12.72 6.22 -2.15
CA SER A 77 -12.98 6.00 -3.59
C SER A 77 -13.46 4.58 -3.92
N GLY A 78 -13.71 3.74 -2.90
CA GLY A 78 -14.08 2.34 -3.10
C GLY A 78 -12.95 1.47 -3.68
N LEU A 79 -11.71 1.99 -3.76
CA LEU A 79 -10.55 1.22 -4.22
C LEU A 79 -10.03 0.40 -3.04
N VAL A 80 -10.27 -0.90 -3.10
CA VAL A 80 -9.81 -1.85 -2.08
C VAL A 80 -8.29 -1.95 -2.16
N SER A 81 -7.61 -1.87 -1.01
CA SER A 81 -6.16 -2.04 -0.96
C SER A 81 -5.76 -3.45 -1.45
N LYS A 82 -4.56 -3.62 -2.03
CA LYS A 82 -4.08 -4.94 -2.48
C LYS A 82 -4.19 -6.02 -1.38
N SER A 83 -3.96 -5.64 -0.13
CA SER A 83 -4.03 -6.54 1.02
C SER A 83 -5.45 -7.02 1.31
N GLU A 84 -6.45 -6.14 1.20
CA GLU A 84 -7.86 -6.48 1.37
C GLU A 84 -8.39 -7.35 0.23
N LEU A 85 -7.94 -7.10 -1.01
CA LEU A 85 -8.29 -7.92 -2.16
C LEU A 85 -7.72 -9.34 -2.05
N GLU A 86 -6.50 -9.49 -1.53
CA GLU A 86 -5.91 -10.80 -1.24
C GLU A 86 -6.59 -11.54 -0.08
N LYS A 87 -7.04 -10.83 0.96
CA LYS A 87 -7.89 -11.42 2.01
C LYS A 87 -9.19 -11.97 1.43
N LEU A 88 -9.84 -11.21 0.55
CA LEU A 88 -11.07 -11.63 -0.09
C LEU A 88 -10.86 -12.86 -1.00
N LYS A 89 -9.79 -12.89 -1.80
CA LYS A 89 -9.43 -14.07 -2.61
C LYS A 89 -9.22 -15.33 -1.76
N LYS A 90 -8.56 -15.21 -0.60
CA LYS A 90 -8.37 -16.34 0.32
C LYS A 90 -9.70 -16.87 0.85
N HIS A 91 -10.61 -15.98 1.22
CA HIS A 91 -11.95 -16.35 1.68
C HIS A 91 -12.75 -17.06 0.57
N VAL A 92 -12.73 -16.52 -0.65
CA VAL A 92 -13.39 -17.14 -1.81
C VAL A 92 -12.84 -18.53 -2.11
N LYS A 93 -11.50 -18.70 -2.15
CA LYS A 93 -10.87 -20.01 -2.34
C LYS A 93 -11.25 -21.01 -1.24
N GLY A 94 -11.34 -20.56 0.01
CA GLY A 94 -11.79 -21.38 1.13
C GLY A 94 -13.24 -21.85 0.97
N LEU A 95 -14.13 -20.96 0.53
CA LEU A 95 -15.54 -21.29 0.27
C LEU A 95 -15.67 -22.27 -0.90
N GLU A 96 -14.96 -22.04 -2.01
CA GLU A 96 -14.95 -22.95 -3.16
C GLU A 96 -14.49 -24.36 -2.77
N ALA A 97 -13.44 -24.47 -1.94
CA ALA A 97 -12.95 -25.75 -1.44
C ALA A 97 -14.02 -26.48 -0.62
N ARG A 98 -14.76 -25.77 0.25
CA ARG A 98 -15.84 -26.34 1.06
C ARG A 98 -17.04 -26.79 0.21
N VAL A 99 -17.37 -26.03 -0.83
CA VAL A 99 -18.43 -26.41 -1.79
C VAL A 99 -18.03 -27.68 -2.54
N LYS A 100 -16.80 -27.74 -3.07
CA LYS A 100 -16.27 -28.93 -3.76
C LYS A 100 -16.21 -30.15 -2.83
N ALA A 101 -15.81 -29.97 -1.57
CA ALA A 101 -15.81 -31.04 -0.57
C ALA A 101 -17.22 -31.57 -0.29
N ARG A 102 -18.21 -30.69 -0.08
CA ARG A 102 -19.62 -31.09 0.09
C ARG A 102 -20.17 -31.82 -1.13
N ALA A 103 -19.83 -31.39 -2.34
CA ALA A 103 -20.24 -32.06 -3.58
C ALA A 103 -19.65 -33.47 -3.68
N LYS A 104 -18.34 -33.65 -3.40
CA LYS A 104 -17.68 -34.96 -3.38
C LYS A 104 -18.26 -35.91 -2.34
N VAL A 105 -18.60 -35.40 -1.16
CA VAL A 105 -19.22 -36.20 -0.09
C VAL A 105 -20.61 -36.67 -0.49
N LYS A 106 -21.43 -35.81 -1.11
CA LYS A 106 -22.76 -36.20 -1.64
C LYS A 106 -22.63 -37.25 -2.75
N ALA A 107 -21.73 -37.05 -3.71
CA ALA A 107 -21.48 -38.00 -4.80
C ALA A 107 -21.06 -39.39 -4.27
N ARG A 108 -20.14 -39.44 -3.30
CA ARG A 108 -19.72 -40.69 -2.65
C ARG A 108 -20.87 -41.41 -1.93
N LYS A 109 -21.77 -40.66 -1.27
CA LYS A 109 -22.96 -41.24 -0.62
C LYS A 109 -23.93 -41.85 -1.63
N ILE A 110 -24.16 -41.19 -2.76
CA ILE A 110 -25.05 -41.70 -3.83
C ILE A 110 -24.47 -42.98 -4.45
N ILE A 111 -23.17 -42.99 -4.79
CA ILE A 111 -22.50 -44.18 -5.34
C ILE A 111 -22.55 -45.35 -4.34
N ARG A 112 -22.32 -45.08 -3.05
CA ARG A 112 -22.41 -46.12 -2.00
C ARG A 112 -23.82 -46.65 -1.82
N ALA A 113 -24.84 -45.79 -1.89
CA ALA A 113 -26.25 -46.19 -1.81
C ALA A 113 -26.67 -47.04 -3.01
N ALA A 114 -26.23 -46.68 -4.23
CA ALA A 114 -26.47 -47.46 -5.43
C ALA A 114 -25.79 -48.84 -5.38
N ALA A 115 -24.54 -48.91 -4.92
CA ALA A 115 -23.80 -50.16 -4.74
C ALA A 115 -24.44 -51.08 -3.67
N GLY A 116 -25.01 -50.50 -2.60
CA GLY A 116 -25.74 -51.23 -1.57
C GLY A 116 -27.01 -51.90 -2.12
N LYS A 117 -27.82 -51.14 -2.88
CA LYS A 117 -29.04 -51.66 -3.53
C LYS A 117 -28.74 -52.74 -4.58
N ALA A 118 -27.65 -52.59 -5.32
CA ALA A 118 -27.20 -53.59 -6.28
C ALA A 118 -26.79 -54.92 -5.60
N LYS A 119 -26.03 -54.86 -4.49
CA LYS A 119 -25.66 -56.06 -3.73
C LYS A 119 -26.87 -56.77 -3.09
N GLU A 120 -27.87 -56.01 -2.65
CA GLU A 120 -29.11 -56.57 -2.09
C GLU A 120 -29.98 -57.24 -3.16
N GLY A 121 -30.10 -56.65 -4.34
CA GLY A 121 -30.80 -57.23 -5.49
C GLY A 121 -30.16 -58.53 -6.01
N VAL A 122 -28.83 -58.61 -6.02
CA VAL A 122 -28.08 -59.82 -6.41
C VAL A 122 -28.27 -60.94 -5.36
N ARG A 123 -28.27 -60.61 -4.06
CA ARG A 123 -28.53 -61.58 -2.98
C ARG A 123 -29.95 -62.15 -3.02
N LYS A 124 -30.96 -61.31 -3.29
CA LYS A 124 -32.37 -61.75 -3.45
C LYS A 124 -32.57 -62.66 -4.67
N ARG A 125 -31.89 -62.35 -5.80
CA ARG A 125 -31.94 -63.19 -7.02
C ARG A 125 -31.16 -64.51 -6.88
N ALA A 126 -30.04 -64.51 -6.16
CA ALA A 126 -29.28 -65.74 -5.87
C ALA A 126 -30.00 -66.67 -4.89
N GLY A 127 -30.72 -66.12 -3.90
CA GLY A 127 -31.56 -66.91 -2.98
C GLY A 127 -32.78 -67.53 -3.64
N ALA A 128 -33.40 -66.84 -4.62
CA ALA A 128 -34.57 -67.35 -5.34
C ALA A 128 -34.24 -68.51 -6.30
N LYS A 129 -32.99 -68.59 -6.82
CA LYS A 129 -32.55 -69.70 -7.68
C LYS A 129 -32.20 -70.99 -6.92
N LYS A 130 -32.03 -70.94 -5.59
CA LYS A 130 -31.65 -72.10 -4.76
C LYS A 130 -32.85 -72.85 -4.16
N LYS A 131 -34.08 -72.41 -4.46
CA LYS A 131 -35.35 -72.96 -3.95
C LYS A 131 -36.22 -73.63 -5.04
N ARG A 132 -35.64 -73.88 -6.23
CA ARG A 132 -36.24 -74.69 -7.30
C ARG A 132 -35.53 -76.02 -7.37
#